data_AF-A0A7C3JT76-F1
#
_entry.id   AF-A0A7C3JT76-F1
#
_cell.length_a   1.000
_cell.length_b   1.000
_cell.length_c   1.000
_cell.angle_alpha   90.00
_cell.angle_beta   90.00
_cell.angle_gamma   90.00
#
_symmetry.space_group_name_H-M   'P 1'
#
loop_
_entity.id
_entity.type
_entity.pdbx_description
1 polymer ?
#
loop_
_entity_poly.entity_id
_entity_poly.type
_entity_poly.pdbx_seq_one_letter_code
_entity_poly.pdbx_strand_id
1 'polypeptide(L)' 'MDKWTFGWTLALVGMSGTMLVLWILSLLILLLRKVFPQRREESSAAKS' A
#
# COMPACT_ATOMS: atom_id res chain seq x y z
N MET A 1 3.67 30.13 -9.35
CA MET A 1 3.30 29.23 -8.24
C MET A 1 4.37 29.36 -7.18
N ASP A 2 4.01 29.91 -6.04
CA ASP A 2 4.93 30.20 -4.95
C ASP A 2 5.59 28.90 -4.48
N LYS A 3 6.93 28.88 -4.45
CA LYS A 3 7.75 27.68 -4.14
C LYS A 3 7.36 27.05 -2.81
N TRP A 4 6.76 27.84 -1.93
CA TRP A 4 6.22 27.42 -0.66
C TRP A 4 5.04 26.44 -0.78
N THR A 5 4.06 26.73 -1.63
CA THR A 5 2.93 25.83 -1.89
C THR A 5 3.40 24.53 -2.52
N PHE A 6 4.40 24.59 -3.41
CA PHE A 6 4.98 23.40 -4.03
C PHE A 6 5.67 22.49 -3.01
N GLY A 7 6.44 23.08 -2.08
CA GLY A 7 7.07 22.33 -0.98
C GLY A 7 6.03 21.71 -0.03
N TRP A 8 4.94 22.41 0.25
CA TRP A 8 3.85 21.87 1.08
C TRP A 8 3.13 20.70 0.42
N THR A 9 2.83 20.80 -0.88
CA THR A 9 2.22 19.69 -1.63
C THR A 9 3.15 18.47 -1.66
N LEU A 10 4.45 18.67 -1.90
CA LEU A 10 5.43 17.58 -1.88
C LEU A 10 5.61 16.97 -0.49
N ALA A 11 5.58 17.76 0.59
CA ALA A 11 5.67 17.25 1.95
C ALA A 11 4.41 16.45 2.35
N LEU A 12 3.23 16.98 1.99
CA LEU A 12 1.95 16.35 2.28
C LEU A 12 1.80 15.06 1.46
N VAL A 13 2.10 15.10 0.16
CA VAL A 13 2.15 13.92 -0.72
C VAL A 13 3.26 12.96 -0.33
N GLY A 14 4.39 13.42 0.19
CA GLY A 14 5.47 12.56 0.66
C GLY A 14 5.05 11.74 1.87
N MET A 15 4.52 12.40 2.91
CA MET A 15 4.04 11.74 4.12
C MET A 15 2.76 10.93 3.88
N SER A 16 1.78 11.49 3.17
CA SER A 16 0.54 10.76 2.85
C SER A 16 0.79 9.64 1.84
N GLY A 17 1.74 9.85 0.92
CA GLY A 17 2.07 8.92 -0.15
C GLY A 17 2.61 7.61 0.39
N THR A 18 3.42 7.62 1.46
CA THR A 18 3.89 6.37 2.07
C THR A 18 2.73 5.55 2.64
N MET A 19 1.83 6.17 3.41
CA MET A 19 0.66 5.48 3.96
C MET A 19 -0.28 4.98 2.84
N LEU A 20 -0.50 5.80 1.80
CA LEU A 20 -1.35 5.45 0.67
C LEU A 20 -0.77 4.28 -0.14
N VAL A 21 0.53 4.28 -0.40
CA VAL A 21 1.23 3.22 -1.15
C VAL A 21 1.14 1.90 -0.41
N LEU A 22 1.38 1.88 0.91
CA LEU A 22 1.25 0.65 1.69
C LEU A 22 -0.18 0.11 1.67
N TRP A 23 -1.17 1.01 1.73
CA TRP A 23 -2.58 0.64 1.67
C TRP A 23 -2.96 0.04 0.31
N ILE A 24 -2.54 0.69 -0.78
CA ILE A 24 -2.76 0.21 -2.15
C ILE A 24 -2.05 -1.13 -2.38
N LEU A 25 -0.80 -1.28 -1.92
CA LEU A 25 -0.04 -2.52 -2.08
C LEU A 25 -0.70 -3.68 -1.33
N SER A 26 -1.21 -3.44 -0.11
CA SER A 26 -1.98 -4.42 0.64
C SER A 26 -3.23 -4.86 -0.13
N LEU A 27 -3.96 -3.89 -0.68
CA LEU A 27 -5.16 -4.13 -1.49
C LEU A 27 -4.83 -4.89 -2.78
N LEU A 28 -3.71 -4.57 -3.42
CA LEU A 28 -3.19 -5.24 -4.60
C LEU A 28 -2.86 -6.71 -4.30
N ILE A 29 -2.20 -7.01 -3.17
CA ILE A 29 -1.89 -8.38 -2.75
C ILE A 29 -3.19 -9.17 -2.48
N LEU A 30 -4.19 -8.53 -1.87
CA LEU A 30 -5.48 -9.16 -1.60
C LEU A 30 -6.25 -9.46 -2.90
N LEU A 31 -6.21 -8.51 -3.84
CA LEU A 31 -6.80 -8.65 -5.16
C LEU A 31 -6.08 -9.73 -5.96
N LEU A 32 -4.75 -9.78 -5.91
CA LEU A 32 -3.94 -10.80 -6.56
C LEU A 32 -4.21 -12.18 -5.94
N ARG A 33 -4.36 -12.31 -4.62
CA ARG A 33 -4.80 -13.56 -3.96
C ARG A 33 -6.21 -14.00 -4.38
N LYS A 34 -7.07 -13.06 -4.80
CA LYS A 34 -8.42 -13.35 -5.25
C LYS A 34 -8.48 -13.72 -6.74
N VAL A 35 -7.68 -13.05 -7.57
CA VAL A 35 -7.59 -13.31 -9.02
C VAL A 35 -6.74 -14.55 -9.29
N PHE A 36 -5.62 -14.70 -8.59
CA PHE A 36 -4.84 -15.93 -8.47
C PHE A 36 -5.08 -16.51 -7.07
N PRO A 37 -6.18 -17.27 -6.88
CA PRO A 37 -6.27 -18.16 -5.74
C PRO A 37 -5.14 -19.18 -5.91
N GLN A 38 -3.96 -18.87 -5.37
CA GLN A 38 -3.01 -19.90 -5.03
C GLN A 38 -3.84 -20.91 -4.26
N ARG A 39 -3.93 -22.13 -4.78
CA ARG A 39 -4.46 -23.27 -4.04
C ARG A 39 -3.60 -23.36 -2.79
N ARG A 40 -4.02 -22.66 -1.75
CA ARG A 40 -3.26 -22.44 -0.53
C ARG A 40 -3.47 -23.72 0.24
N GLU A 41 -2.58 -24.66 0.00
CA GLU A 41 -2.26 -25.65 1.02
C GLU A 41 -2.04 -24.88 2.32
N GLU A 42 -2.92 -25.23 3.22
CA GLU A 42 -3.05 -24.84 4.59
C GLU A 42 -1.72 -25.10 5.33
N SER A 43 -0.84 -24.12 5.45
CA SER A 43 0.22 -24.22 6.46
C SER A 43 0.77 -22.88 6.90
N SER A 44 0.54 -22.60 8.17
CA SER A 44 1.49 -21.97 9.10
C SER A 44 1.98 -20.55 8.76
N ALA A 45 1.21 -19.54 9.16
CA ALA A 45 1.78 -18.23 9.56
C ALA A 45 0.76 -17.35 10.33
N ALA A 46 -0.21 -17.95 11.03
CA ALA A 46 -1.16 -17.23 11.87
C ALA A 46 -1.09 -17.75 13.31
N LYS A 47 0.11 -17.72 13.91
CA LYS A 47 0.30 -17.66 15.37
C LYS A 47 1.75 -17.35 15.71
N SER A 48 2.04 -16.10 16.07
CA SER A 48 2.93 -15.75 17.18
C SER A 48 2.71 -14.31 17.56
#